data_AF-A0A849SER9-F1
#
_entry.id   AF-A0A849SER9-F1
#
_cell.length_a   1.000
_cell.length_b   1.000
_cell.length_c   1.000
_cell.angle_alpha   90.00
_cell.angle_beta   90.00
_cell.angle_gamma   90.00
#
_symmetry.space_group_name_H-M   'P 1'
#
loop_
_entity.id
_entity.type
_entity.pdbx_description
1 polymer ?
#
loop_
_entity_poly.entity_id
_entity_poly.type
_entity_poly.pdbx_seq_one_letter_code
_entity_poly.pdbx_strand_id
1 'polypeptide(L)'
;MGTESSGDRRDALRRLLNHTSGTPDHEIDERETDPRFLVAPTRQDLLAWIATNHRIAPPGRTWSYTSDGFIAAALVAEQVTGSSYGDLIRRELAEPLGLDHFGFELEPRAQAYMNHDGRPVPVPAIPYAWFSGAGSTCGTLGDLAQWWMVLRGGRVLNAASLAALMTPVTLRAEGATAEFPYGLGIRLGR
;
A
#
# COMPACT_ATOMS: atom_id res chain seq x y z
N MET A 1 1.09 -1.40 -30.24
CA MET A 1 1.61 -1.46 -28.86
C MET A 1 2.77 -0.48 -28.78
N GLY A 2 2.50 0.75 -28.32
CA GLY A 2 3.50 1.82 -28.31
C GLY A 2 4.46 1.62 -27.14
N THR A 3 5.75 1.85 -27.35
CA THR A 3 6.76 1.83 -26.30
C THR A 3 6.55 3.03 -25.38
N GLU A 4 5.91 2.84 -24.23
CA GLU A 4 5.81 3.87 -23.20
C GLU A 4 7.20 4.33 -22.76
N SER A 5 7.38 5.65 -22.69
CA SER A 5 8.65 6.24 -22.28
C SER A 5 8.98 5.86 -20.83
N SER A 6 10.24 5.98 -20.43
CA SER A 6 10.63 5.83 -19.01
C SER A 6 9.93 6.87 -18.11
N GLY A 7 9.57 8.02 -18.67
CA GLY A 7 8.77 9.06 -18.00
C GLY A 7 7.35 8.60 -17.70
N ASP A 8 6.67 8.01 -18.69
CA ASP A 8 5.28 7.54 -18.53
C ASP A 8 5.16 6.45 -17.46
N ARG A 9 6.13 5.51 -17.42
CA ARG A 9 6.17 4.45 -16.40
C ARG A 9 6.40 5.00 -15.00
N ARG A 10 7.29 5.99 -14.85
CA ARG A 10 7.53 6.66 -13.56
C ARG A 10 6.27 7.39 -13.07
N ASP A 11 5.57 8.05 -13.98
CA ASP A 11 4.32 8.75 -13.66
C ASP A 11 3.21 7.77 -13.28
N ALA A 12 3.11 6.63 -13.96
CA ALA A 12 2.16 5.58 -13.62
C ALA A 12 2.39 5.07 -12.19
N LEU A 13 3.62 4.75 -11.81
CA LEU A 13 3.96 4.34 -10.44
C LEU A 13 3.63 5.42 -9.40
N ARG A 14 3.93 6.68 -9.69
CA ARG A 14 3.57 7.79 -8.80
C ARG A 14 2.06 7.88 -8.58
N ARG A 15 1.27 7.67 -9.64
CA ARG A 15 -0.19 7.68 -9.59
C ARG A 15 -0.77 6.54 -8.75
N LEU A 16 -0.12 5.37 -8.75
CA LEU A 16 -0.48 4.27 -7.84
C LEU A 16 -0.25 4.68 -6.38
N LEU A 17 0.93 5.21 -6.06
CA LEU A 17 1.33 5.56 -4.69
C LEU A 17 0.58 6.76 -4.10
N ASN A 18 -0.05 7.59 -4.94
CA ASN A 18 -0.76 8.78 -4.49
C ASN A 18 -2.27 8.75 -4.74
N HIS A 19 -2.81 7.57 -5.08
CA HIS A 19 -4.25 7.35 -5.29
C HIS A 19 -4.88 8.14 -6.45
N THR A 20 -4.10 8.42 -7.50
CA THR A 20 -4.60 9.11 -8.72
C THR A 20 -4.51 8.26 -9.99
N SER A 21 -4.31 6.96 -9.85
CA SER A 21 -4.28 6.03 -11.00
C SER A 21 -5.67 5.82 -11.61
N GLY A 22 -6.74 6.02 -10.83
CA GLY A 22 -8.10 5.63 -11.20
C GLY A 22 -8.35 4.12 -11.15
N THR A 23 -7.44 3.31 -10.60
CA THR A 23 -7.67 1.89 -10.29
C THR A 23 -8.68 1.79 -9.13
N PRO A 24 -9.76 1.01 -9.23
CA PRO A 24 -10.54 0.65 -8.05
C PRO A 24 -9.94 -0.54 -7.30
N ASP A 25 -10.33 -0.71 -6.04
CA ASP A 25 -10.05 -1.96 -5.33
C ASP A 25 -10.79 -3.13 -6.00
N HIS A 26 -10.15 -4.31 -6.01
CA HIS A 26 -10.85 -5.53 -6.39
C HIS A 26 -12.02 -5.75 -5.44
N GLU A 27 -13.13 -6.23 -5.99
CA GLU A 27 -14.27 -6.63 -5.17
C GLU A 27 -13.86 -7.84 -4.32
N ILE A 28 -13.99 -7.66 -3.01
CA ILE A 28 -14.02 -8.75 -2.04
C ILE A 28 -15.50 -8.92 -1.72
N ASP A 29 -16.06 -10.13 -1.83
CA ASP A 29 -17.50 -10.36 -1.63
C ASP A 29 -17.92 -9.77 -0.27
N GLU A 30 -19.02 -9.05 -0.23
CA GLU A 30 -19.48 -8.37 0.98
C GLU A 30 -19.81 -9.35 2.12
N ARG A 31 -20.14 -10.62 1.79
CA ARG A 31 -20.27 -11.74 2.75
C ARG A 31 -18.91 -12.21 3.30
N GLU A 32 -17.82 -11.83 2.64
CA GLU A 32 -16.41 -12.12 2.96
C GLU A 32 -15.71 -10.93 3.64
N THR A 33 -16.39 -9.79 3.82
CA THR A 33 -15.88 -8.66 4.65
C THR A 33 -15.87 -8.98 6.14
N ASP A 34 -16.58 -10.04 6.54
CA ASP A 34 -16.37 -10.68 7.81
C ASP A 34 -15.07 -11.49 7.73
N PRO A 35 -13.99 -11.09 8.43
CA PRO A 35 -12.73 -11.80 8.41
C PRO A 35 -12.85 -13.28 8.83
N ARG A 36 -13.94 -13.69 9.51
CA ARG A 36 -14.21 -15.11 9.79
C ARG A 36 -14.47 -15.95 8.53
N PHE A 37 -14.90 -15.33 7.43
CA PHE A 37 -15.26 -15.99 6.18
C PHE A 37 -14.42 -15.51 4.98
N LEU A 38 -13.41 -14.67 5.23
CA LEU A 38 -12.57 -14.10 4.18
C LEU A 38 -11.81 -15.18 3.42
N VAL A 39 -12.00 -15.22 2.11
CA VAL A 39 -11.19 -16.01 1.18
C VAL A 39 -10.12 -15.10 0.61
N ALA A 40 -8.85 -15.36 0.96
CA ALA A 40 -7.74 -14.55 0.47
C ALA A 40 -7.54 -14.73 -1.05
N PRO A 41 -7.48 -13.65 -1.84
CA PRO A 41 -7.15 -13.75 -3.26
C PRO A 41 -5.72 -14.28 -3.41
N THR A 42 -5.51 -15.10 -4.43
CA THR A 42 -4.16 -15.54 -4.78
C THR A 42 -3.41 -14.41 -5.50
N ARG A 43 -2.08 -14.52 -5.56
CA ARG A 43 -1.26 -13.64 -6.40
C ARG A 43 -1.78 -13.60 -7.86
N GLN A 44 -2.21 -14.74 -8.38
CA GLN A 44 -2.68 -14.84 -9.76
C GLN A 44 -4.01 -14.09 -9.94
N ASP A 45 -4.90 -14.12 -8.94
CA ASP A 45 -6.16 -13.38 -8.97
C ASP A 45 -5.89 -11.86 -8.98
N LEU A 46 -4.97 -11.40 -8.12
CA LEU A 46 -4.56 -9.99 -8.07
C LEU A 46 -3.93 -9.53 -9.39
N LEU A 47 -3.05 -10.35 -9.98
CA LEU A 47 -2.45 -10.05 -11.29
C LEU A 47 -3.51 -10.03 -12.41
N ALA A 48 -4.45 -10.97 -12.41
CA ALA A 48 -5.53 -11.01 -13.38
C ALA A 48 -6.43 -9.77 -13.27
N TRP A 49 -6.77 -9.37 -12.04
CA TRP A 49 -7.52 -8.15 -11.76
C TRP A 49 -6.78 -6.90 -12.26
N ILE A 50 -5.51 -6.72 -11.89
CA ILE A 50 -4.69 -5.57 -12.33
C ILE A 50 -4.58 -5.55 -13.85
N ALA A 51 -4.46 -6.72 -14.50
CA ALA A 51 -4.36 -6.84 -15.95
C ALA A 51 -5.64 -6.43 -16.68
N THR A 52 -6.81 -6.43 -16.03
CA THR A 52 -8.04 -5.86 -16.63
C THR A 52 -7.89 -4.38 -16.96
N ASN A 53 -6.99 -3.68 -16.24
CA ASN A 53 -6.79 -2.24 -16.34
C ASN A 53 -8.11 -1.47 -16.20
N HIS A 54 -9.04 -1.96 -15.39
CA HIS A 54 -10.29 -1.27 -15.10
C HIS A 54 -10.00 0.10 -14.46
N ARG A 55 -10.70 1.14 -14.93
CA ARG A 55 -10.51 2.52 -14.45
C ARG A 55 -11.85 3.17 -14.16
N ILE A 56 -12.00 3.73 -12.97
CA ILE A 56 -13.16 4.57 -12.61
C ILE A 56 -13.05 5.98 -13.19
N ALA A 57 -11.82 6.40 -13.53
CA ALA A 57 -11.52 7.69 -14.16
C ALA A 57 -10.17 7.62 -14.89
N PRO A 58 -9.92 8.50 -15.88
CA PRO A 58 -8.61 8.58 -16.50
C PRO A 58 -7.51 8.94 -15.48
N PRO A 59 -6.28 8.42 -15.63
CA PRO A 59 -5.18 8.69 -14.70
C PRO A 59 -4.94 10.19 -14.47
N GLY A 60 -4.86 10.59 -13.20
CA GLY A 60 -4.64 11.96 -12.75
C GLY A 60 -5.88 12.86 -12.76
N ARG A 61 -7.06 12.37 -13.16
CA ARG A 61 -8.31 13.17 -13.18
C ARG A 61 -9.02 13.22 -11.84
N THR A 62 -8.93 12.16 -11.05
CA THR A 62 -9.56 12.06 -9.73
C THR A 62 -8.58 11.51 -8.71
N TRP A 63 -8.87 11.74 -7.44
CA TRP A 63 -8.25 11.06 -6.31
C TRP A 63 -9.26 10.09 -5.72
N SER A 64 -8.88 8.82 -5.59
CA SER A 64 -9.71 7.79 -4.96
C SER A 64 -8.79 6.83 -4.25
N TYR A 65 -8.88 6.79 -2.92
CA TYR A 65 -8.08 5.87 -2.12
C TYR A 65 -8.31 4.43 -2.60
N THR A 66 -7.22 3.71 -2.87
CA THR A 66 -7.26 2.33 -3.32
C THR A 66 -6.08 1.56 -2.70
N SER A 67 -6.39 0.45 -2.06
CA SER A 67 -5.41 -0.54 -1.63
C SER A 67 -4.72 -1.20 -2.83
N ASP A 68 -5.46 -1.44 -3.90
CA ASP A 68 -4.95 -2.10 -5.11
C ASP A 68 -3.88 -1.28 -5.84
N GLY A 69 -3.91 0.05 -5.70
CA GLY A 69 -2.80 0.90 -6.13
C GLY A 69 -1.48 0.49 -5.47
N PHE A 70 -1.51 0.23 -4.17
CA PHE A 70 -0.34 -0.19 -3.39
C PHE A 70 0.05 -1.65 -3.62
N ILE A 71 -0.92 -2.55 -3.74
CA ILE A 71 -0.66 -3.95 -4.12
C ILE A 71 0.04 -4.00 -5.47
N ALA A 72 -0.44 -3.25 -6.47
CA ALA A 72 0.20 -3.16 -7.78
C ALA A 72 1.63 -2.60 -7.68
N ALA A 73 1.87 -1.59 -6.86
CA ALA A 73 3.21 -1.04 -6.65
C ALA A 73 4.16 -2.07 -6.00
N ALA A 74 3.68 -2.86 -5.04
CA ALA A 74 4.44 -3.96 -4.44
C ALA A 74 4.77 -5.04 -5.48
N LEU A 75 3.81 -5.47 -6.29
CA LEU A 75 4.03 -6.44 -7.37
C LEU A 75 5.08 -5.95 -8.39
N VAL A 76 5.10 -4.66 -8.70
CA VAL A 76 6.16 -4.07 -9.54
C VAL A 76 7.53 -4.12 -8.84
N ALA A 77 7.58 -3.81 -7.54
CA ALA A 77 8.83 -3.89 -6.77
C ALA A 77 9.39 -5.32 -6.77
N GLU A 78 8.53 -6.33 -6.58
CA GLU A 78 8.92 -7.73 -6.64
C GLU A 78 9.40 -8.12 -8.04
N GLN A 79 8.67 -7.73 -9.09
CA GLN A 79 9.04 -8.03 -10.46
C GLN A 79 10.39 -7.43 -10.86
N VAL A 80 10.70 -6.23 -10.40
CA VAL A 80 11.95 -5.52 -10.73
C VAL A 80 13.14 -6.08 -9.94
N THR A 81 12.91 -6.55 -8.71
CA THR A 81 13.99 -7.00 -7.82
C THR A 81 14.18 -8.51 -7.79
N GLY A 82 13.19 -9.28 -8.22
CA GLY A 82 13.14 -10.73 -8.07
C GLY A 82 12.98 -11.23 -6.63
N SER A 83 12.66 -10.34 -5.68
CA SER A 83 12.46 -10.66 -4.26
C SER A 83 11.00 -10.48 -3.87
N SER A 84 10.52 -11.23 -2.87
CA SER A 84 9.17 -10.99 -2.31
C SER A 84 9.10 -9.61 -1.65
N TYR A 85 7.92 -9.01 -1.58
CA TYR A 85 7.75 -7.71 -0.92
C TYR A 85 8.13 -7.77 0.57
N GLY A 86 7.84 -8.89 1.23
CA GLY A 86 8.26 -9.14 2.61
C GLY A 86 9.78 -9.20 2.77
N ASP A 87 10.49 -9.84 1.84
CA ASP A 87 11.96 -9.84 1.83
C ASP A 87 12.54 -8.46 1.58
N LEU A 88 11.92 -7.65 0.71
CA LEU A 88 12.35 -6.27 0.49
C LEU A 88 12.19 -5.45 1.76
N ILE A 89 11.05 -5.54 2.46
CA ILE A 89 10.84 -4.84 3.71
C ILE A 89 11.81 -5.33 4.80
N ARG A 90 12.07 -6.62 4.89
CA ARG A 90 13.06 -7.16 5.82
C ARG A 90 14.47 -6.62 5.53
N ARG A 91 14.96 -6.81 4.30
CA ARG A 91 16.36 -6.53 3.93
C ARG A 91 16.67 -5.05 3.77
N GLU A 92 15.75 -4.28 3.20
CA GLU A 92 15.99 -2.87 2.84
C GLU A 92 15.52 -1.91 3.94
N LEU A 93 14.71 -2.38 4.91
CA LEU A 93 14.12 -1.53 5.94
C LEU A 93 14.26 -2.08 7.37
N ALA A 94 13.80 -3.30 7.66
CA ALA A 94 13.79 -3.80 9.04
C ALA A 94 15.20 -4.08 9.59
N GLU A 95 16.00 -4.86 8.87
CA GLU A 95 17.37 -5.24 9.28
C GLU A 95 18.31 -4.03 9.38
N PRO A 96 18.39 -3.11 8.39
CA PRO A 96 19.30 -1.97 8.46
C PRO A 96 18.94 -0.97 9.57
N LEU A 97 17.67 -0.94 9.96
CA LEU A 97 17.16 -0.04 10.99
C LEU A 97 17.02 -0.71 12.35
N GLY A 98 17.27 -2.02 12.49
CA GLY A 98 17.10 -2.75 13.75
C GLY A 98 15.65 -2.77 14.25
N LEU A 99 14.69 -3.01 13.34
CA LEU A 99 13.27 -3.12 13.66
C LEU A 99 12.91 -4.60 13.91
N ASP A 100 13.23 -5.10 15.10
CA ASP A 100 13.20 -6.53 15.43
C ASP A 100 11.81 -7.18 15.37
N HIS A 101 10.74 -6.38 15.39
CA HIS A 101 9.36 -6.89 15.35
C HIS A 101 8.54 -6.26 14.22
N PHE A 102 9.20 -5.83 13.14
CA PHE A 102 8.56 -5.21 11.99
C PHE A 102 8.68 -6.09 10.75
N GLY A 103 7.56 -6.45 10.13
CA GLY A 103 7.57 -7.29 8.93
C GLY A 103 6.23 -7.94 8.62
N PHE A 104 6.28 -9.01 7.84
CA PHE A 104 5.11 -9.79 7.41
C PHE A 104 5.12 -11.16 8.09
N GLU A 105 3.94 -11.76 8.19
CA GLU A 105 3.77 -13.15 8.70
C GLU A 105 4.41 -13.38 10.08
N LEU A 106 4.46 -12.34 10.92
CA LEU A 106 4.95 -12.45 12.29
C LEU A 106 3.95 -13.22 13.15
N GLU A 107 4.46 -14.05 14.05
CA GLU A 107 3.64 -14.76 15.04
C GLU A 107 2.76 -13.79 15.85
N PRO A 108 1.43 -13.97 15.86
CA PRO A 108 0.53 -13.09 16.59
C PRO A 108 0.87 -13.03 18.08
N ARG A 109 1.08 -11.82 18.59
CA ARG A 109 1.32 -11.56 20.02
C ARG A 109 0.06 -11.18 20.80
N ALA A 110 -1.07 -11.04 20.13
CA ALA A 110 -2.36 -10.69 20.71
C ALA A 110 -3.52 -11.25 19.86
N GLN A 111 -4.66 -11.50 20.50
CA GLN A 111 -5.91 -11.85 19.82
C GLN A 111 -6.56 -10.59 19.25
N ALA A 112 -6.79 -10.56 17.93
CA ALA A 112 -7.56 -9.51 17.29
C ALA A 112 -9.07 -9.74 17.50
N TYR A 113 -9.84 -8.65 17.64
CA TYR A 113 -11.29 -8.69 17.75
C TYR A 113 -11.92 -7.71 16.75
N MET A 114 -13.07 -8.10 16.21
CA MET A 114 -13.93 -7.21 15.43
C MET A 114 -15.25 -6.99 16.17
N ASN A 115 -15.90 -5.87 15.88
CA ASN A 115 -17.26 -5.64 16.36
C ASN A 115 -18.27 -6.31 15.42
N HIS A 116 -19.07 -7.22 15.93
CA HIS A 116 -20.20 -7.82 15.24
C HIS A 116 -21.46 -7.58 16.07
N ASP A 117 -22.35 -6.72 15.57
CA ASP A 117 -23.60 -6.31 16.24
C ASP A 117 -23.42 -5.86 17.71
N GLY A 118 -22.40 -5.04 17.95
CA GLY A 118 -22.10 -4.48 19.27
C GLY A 118 -21.31 -5.43 20.19
N ARG A 119 -20.88 -6.59 19.69
CA ARG A 119 -20.12 -7.59 20.45
C ARG A 119 -18.72 -7.79 19.89
N PRO A 120 -17.68 -7.89 20.75
CA PRO A 120 -16.36 -8.27 20.30
C PRO A 120 -16.34 -9.76 19.94
N VAL A 121 -15.96 -10.06 18.70
CA VAL A 121 -15.81 -11.44 18.19
C VAL A 121 -14.34 -11.64 17.80
N PRO A 122 -13.69 -12.73 18.25
CA PRO A 122 -12.30 -12.98 17.90
C PRO A 122 -12.16 -13.20 16.39
N VAL A 123 -11.18 -12.53 15.80
CA VAL A 123 -10.81 -12.70 14.39
C VAL A 123 -9.82 -13.85 14.28
N PRO A 124 -10.06 -14.85 13.41
CA PRO A 124 -9.06 -15.90 13.17
C PRO A 124 -7.77 -15.30 12.59
N ALA A 125 -6.66 -15.99 12.77
CA ALA A 125 -5.44 -15.63 12.04
C ALA A 125 -5.70 -15.85 10.54
N ILE A 126 -5.64 -14.77 9.76
CA ILE A 126 -5.83 -14.80 8.31
C ILE A 126 -4.49 -14.49 7.65
N PRO A 127 -4.10 -15.25 6.62
CA PRO A 127 -2.91 -14.93 5.84
C PRO A 127 -3.16 -13.66 5.01
N TYR A 128 -2.82 -12.49 5.56
CA TYR A 128 -2.95 -11.20 4.88
C TYR A 128 -1.78 -10.89 3.92
N ALA A 129 -0.96 -11.88 3.56
CA ALA A 129 0.17 -11.70 2.66
C ALA A 129 -0.26 -11.14 1.28
N TRP A 130 -1.47 -11.47 0.81
CA TRP A 130 -2.05 -10.91 -0.42
C TRP A 130 -2.26 -9.39 -0.38
N PHE A 131 -2.38 -8.82 0.83
CA PHE A 131 -2.56 -7.37 1.05
C PHE A 131 -1.23 -6.61 1.19
N SER A 132 -0.11 -7.27 0.83
CA SER A 132 1.23 -6.68 0.88
C SER A 132 1.31 -5.38 0.06
N GLY A 133 2.03 -4.40 0.60
CA GLY A 133 2.12 -3.05 0.03
C GLY A 133 0.99 -2.13 0.49
N ALA A 134 -0.25 -2.62 0.57
CA ALA A 134 -1.40 -1.86 1.06
C ALA A 134 -1.58 -1.93 2.58
N GLY A 135 -1.17 -3.05 3.18
CA GLY A 135 -1.20 -3.28 4.61
C GLY A 135 -0.44 -4.56 4.97
N SER A 136 -0.97 -5.30 5.94
CA SER A 136 -0.46 -6.60 6.45
C SER A 136 0.93 -6.62 7.09
N THR A 137 1.62 -5.47 7.12
CA THR A 137 2.81 -5.31 7.95
C THR A 137 2.44 -5.23 9.42
N CYS A 138 3.07 -6.09 10.21
CA CYS A 138 2.98 -6.11 11.66
C CYS A 138 4.19 -5.38 12.26
N GLY A 139 4.01 -4.79 13.44
CA GLY A 139 5.01 -3.96 14.11
C GLY A 139 4.70 -3.82 15.59
N THR A 140 5.70 -3.47 16.40
CA THR A 140 5.44 -2.88 17.73
C THR A 140 5.33 -1.36 17.62
N LEU A 141 4.80 -0.73 18.68
CA LEU A 141 4.81 0.74 18.79
C LEU A 141 6.24 1.30 18.69
N GLY A 142 7.22 0.59 19.27
CA GLY A 142 8.63 0.99 19.23
C GLY A 142 9.18 1.01 17.81
N ASP A 143 8.95 -0.06 17.04
CA ASP A 143 9.41 -0.14 15.66
C ASP A 143 8.76 0.92 14.77
N LEU A 144 7.45 1.15 14.93
CA LEU A 144 6.72 2.17 14.17
C LEU A 144 7.21 3.59 14.48
N ALA A 145 7.48 3.89 15.75
CA ALA A 145 8.04 5.17 16.15
C ALA A 145 9.45 5.37 15.57
N GLN A 146 10.30 4.35 15.63
CA GLN A 146 11.65 4.38 15.08
C GLN A 146 11.65 4.54 13.56
N TRP A 147 10.81 3.78 12.85
CA TRP A 147 10.61 3.91 11.41
C TRP A 147 10.24 5.36 11.03
N TRP A 148 9.24 5.92 11.71
CA TRP A 148 8.79 7.28 11.43
C TRP A 148 9.88 8.34 11.64
N MET A 149 10.62 8.24 12.74
CA MET A 149 11.74 9.15 13.04
C MET A 149 12.83 9.09 11.96
N VAL A 150 13.17 7.88 11.52
CA VAL A 150 14.24 7.65 10.52
C VAL A 150 13.81 8.08 9.12
N LEU A 151 12.57 7.83 8.72
CA LEU A 151 12.00 8.31 7.47
C LEU A 151 12.05 9.84 7.38
N ARG A 152 11.57 10.53 8.42
CA ARG A 152 11.52 12.00 8.47
C ARG A 152 12.91 12.63 8.61
N GLY A 153 13.86 11.90 9.20
CA GLY A 153 15.26 12.33 9.34
C GLY A 153 16.08 12.29 8.05
N GLY A 154 15.51 11.85 6.91
CA GLY A 154 16.22 11.83 5.62
C GLY A 154 17.33 10.78 5.53
N ARG A 155 17.31 9.76 6.40
CA ARG A 155 18.32 8.69 6.43
C ARG A 155 18.01 7.52 5.50
N VAL A 156 16.76 7.41 5.05
CA VAL A 156 16.27 6.30 4.21
C VAL A 156 16.08 6.73 2.76
N LEU A 157 15.59 7.95 2.57
CA LEU A 157 15.34 8.54 1.26
C LEU A 157 16.30 9.71 1.05
N ASN A 158 16.87 9.81 -0.15
CA ASN A 158 17.55 11.03 -0.56
C ASN A 158 16.58 12.23 -0.56
N ALA A 159 17.12 13.45 -0.55
CA ALA A 159 16.32 14.67 -0.45
C ALA A 159 15.24 14.80 -1.54
N ALA A 160 15.52 14.37 -2.78
CA ALA A 160 14.56 14.44 -3.87
C ALA A 160 13.40 13.44 -3.69
N SER A 161 13.70 12.22 -3.23
CA SER A 161 12.68 11.21 -2.93
C SER A 161 11.84 11.59 -1.71
N LEU A 162 12.45 12.15 -0.67
CA LEU A 162 11.72 12.65 0.51
C LEU A 162 10.81 13.83 0.13
N ALA A 163 11.31 14.78 -0.67
CA ALA A 163 10.49 15.88 -1.18
C ALA A 163 9.30 15.33 -1.99
N ALA A 164 9.56 14.39 -2.91
CA ALA A 164 8.50 13.75 -3.69
C ALA A 164 7.46 13.02 -2.82
N LEU A 165 7.89 12.36 -1.74
CA LEU A 165 7.00 11.69 -0.79
C LEU A 165 6.11 12.68 -0.04
N MET A 166 6.64 13.87 0.27
CA MET A 166 5.95 14.91 1.04
C MET A 166 5.20 15.95 0.18
N THR A 167 5.31 15.90 -1.14
CA THR A 167 4.59 16.82 -2.04
C THR A 167 3.11 16.45 -2.12
N PRO A 168 2.18 17.37 -1.80
CA PRO A 168 0.75 17.12 -1.94
C PRO A 168 0.35 16.78 -3.38
N VAL A 169 -0.61 15.87 -3.52
CA VAL A 169 -1.26 15.55 -4.80
C VAL A 169 -1.93 16.80 -5.38
N THR A 170 -1.67 17.04 -6.65
CA THR A 170 -2.41 17.98 -7.50
C THR A 170 -3.10 17.21 -8.61
N LEU A 171 -4.42 17.35 -8.75
CA LEU A 171 -5.16 16.72 -9.84
C LEU A 171 -5.08 17.57 -11.12
N ARG A 172 -5.25 16.91 -12.27
CA ARG A 172 -5.24 17.59 -13.58
C ARG A 172 -6.52 18.39 -13.85
N ALA A 173 -7.58 18.16 -13.10
CA ALA A 173 -8.80 18.95 -13.16
C ALA A 173 -8.63 20.20 -12.28
N GLU A 174 -8.92 21.38 -12.82
CA GLU A 174 -8.81 22.64 -12.08
C GLU A 174 -9.66 22.61 -10.80
N GLY A 175 -9.05 22.98 -9.68
CA GLY A 175 -9.70 23.03 -8.36
C GLY A 175 -9.92 21.67 -7.68
N ALA A 176 -9.65 20.55 -8.34
CA ALA A 176 -9.80 19.23 -7.74
C ALA A 176 -8.57 18.88 -6.88
N THR A 177 -8.82 18.43 -5.65
CA THR A 177 -7.77 17.95 -4.72
C THR A 177 -8.11 16.57 -4.21
N ALA A 178 -7.14 15.92 -3.57
CA ALA A 178 -7.42 14.80 -2.68
C ALA A 178 -8.39 15.23 -1.57
N GLU A 179 -9.12 14.27 -1.00
CA GLU A 179 -10.04 14.49 0.13
C GLU A 179 -9.32 15.10 1.35
N PHE A 180 -8.05 14.76 1.50
CA PHE A 180 -7.13 15.34 2.48
C PHE A 180 -5.73 15.44 1.88
N PRO A 181 -4.83 16.30 2.42
CA PRO A 181 -3.45 16.38 1.98
C PRO A 181 -2.78 15.01 1.96
N TYR A 182 -2.36 14.55 0.78
CA TYR A 182 -1.77 13.23 0.58
C TYR A 182 -0.55 13.36 -0.35
N GLY A 183 0.51 12.61 -0.04
CA GLY A 183 1.74 12.53 -0.84
C GLY A 183 1.89 11.16 -1.52
N LEU A 184 3.11 10.63 -1.58
CA LEU A 184 3.32 9.24 -2.02
C LEU A 184 3.24 8.32 -0.81
N GLY A 185 2.08 7.69 -0.58
CA GLY A 185 1.86 6.75 0.53
C GLY A 185 1.85 7.36 1.91
N ILE A 186 1.54 8.65 2.01
CA ILE A 186 1.53 9.36 3.30
C ILE A 186 0.43 10.40 3.31
N ARG A 187 -0.36 10.41 4.38
CA ARG A 187 -1.22 11.55 4.71
C ARG A 187 -0.36 12.66 5.30
N LEU A 188 -0.49 13.87 4.76
CA LEU A 188 0.24 15.02 5.23
C LEU A 188 -0.55 15.69 6.36
N GLY A 189 0.17 16.12 7.40
CA GLY A 189 -0.40 16.93 8.47
C GLY A 189 -0.91 18.26 7.93
N ARG A 190 -1.87 18.87 8.63
CA ARG A 190 -2.28 20.25 8.38
C ARG A 190 -1.20 21.23 8.83
#